data_AF-A0A9D7KKJ9-F1
#
_entry.id   AF-A0A9D7KKJ9-F1
#
_cell.length_a   1.000
_cell.length_b   1.000
_cell.length_c   1.000
_cell.angle_alpha   90.00
_cell.angle_beta   90.00
_cell.angle_gamma   90.00
#
_symmetry.space_group_name_H-M   'P 1'
#
loop_
_entity.id
_entity.type
_entity.pdbx_description
1 polymer ?
#
loop_
_entity_poly.entity_id
_entity_poly.type
_entity_poly.pdbx_seq_one_letter_code
_entity_poly.pdbx_strand_id
1 'polypeptide(L)'
;MIPNKTSCPNCGLEQSRFNSECKKCGYFLRDKVANIDLGSTLSGLVDEPGETFDKIIYAENKNFSSFFLIFAIIKLYFIAIFFSFHFFEYTGEKMLTGYIQFLLLLAFALFLPFILLKQQVSVEQE
;
A
#
# COMPACT_ATOMS: atom_id res chain seq x y z
N MET A 1 -17.55 -17.03 6.18
CA MET A 1 -16.25 -17.20 6.89
C MET A 1 -15.35 -18.02 6.00
N ILE A 2 -14.18 -17.48 5.63
CA ILE A 2 -13.25 -18.18 4.75
C ILE A 2 -12.34 -19.06 5.63
N PRO A 3 -12.15 -20.36 5.30
CA PRO A 3 -11.35 -21.26 6.12
C PRO A 3 -9.89 -20.82 6.18
N ASN A 4 -9.32 -20.73 7.39
CA ASN A 4 -7.92 -20.33 7.62
C ASN A 4 -6.90 -21.39 7.18
N LYS A 5 -7.37 -22.62 6.92
CA LYS A 5 -6.54 -23.74 6.50
C LYS A 5 -6.94 -24.21 5.11
N THR A 6 -5.94 -24.60 4.34
CA THR A 6 -6.09 -25.22 3.02
C THR A 6 -5.26 -26.49 2.96
N SER A 7 -5.78 -27.50 2.26
CA SER A 7 -5.08 -28.76 2.03
C SER A 7 -4.28 -28.68 0.73
N CYS A 8 -3.04 -29.15 0.76
CA CYS A 8 -2.23 -29.25 -0.45
C CYS A 8 -2.85 -30.27 -1.44
N PRO A 9 -3.16 -29.90 -2.70
CA PRO A 9 -3.72 -30.83 -3.67
C PRO A 9 -2.74 -31.95 -4.07
N ASN A 10 -1.43 -31.74 -3.93
CA ASN A 10 -0.41 -32.73 -4.27
C ASN A 10 -0.13 -33.72 -3.13
N CYS A 11 -0.02 -33.26 -1.88
CA CYS A 11 0.43 -34.10 -0.76
C CYS A 11 -0.55 -34.19 0.42
N GLY A 12 -1.72 -33.55 0.34
CA GLY A 12 -2.78 -33.60 1.35
C GLY A 12 -2.45 -32.95 2.69
N LEU A 13 -1.33 -32.23 2.80
CA LEU A 13 -0.93 -31.58 4.06
C LEU A 13 -1.81 -30.35 4.31
N GLU A 14 -2.46 -30.29 5.47
CA GLU A 14 -3.14 -29.09 5.93
C GLU A 14 -2.13 -28.01 6.35
N GLN A 15 -2.33 -26.81 5.85
CA GLN A 15 -1.47 -25.68 6.12
C GLN A 15 -2.23 -24.36 6.03
N SER A 16 -1.58 -23.28 6.45
CA SER A 16 -2.15 -21.94 6.38
C SER A 16 -2.50 -21.56 4.94
N ARG A 17 -3.68 -20.97 4.74
CA ARG A 17 -4.10 -20.40 3.45
C ARG A 17 -3.19 -19.29 2.93
N PHE A 18 -2.34 -18.72 3.80
CA PHE A 18 -1.44 -17.62 3.47
C PHE A 18 -0.11 -18.10 2.88
N ASN A 19 0.19 -19.40 2.89
CA ASN A 19 1.42 -19.93 2.30
C ASN A 19 1.35 -19.86 0.77
N SER A 20 2.42 -19.38 0.13
CA SER A 20 2.58 -19.42 -1.33
C SER A 20 2.85 -20.84 -1.83
N GLU A 21 3.62 -21.60 -1.06
CA GLU A 21 4.10 -22.93 -1.42
C GLU A 21 3.87 -23.94 -0.29
N CYS A 22 3.70 -25.21 -0.66
CA CYS A 22 3.58 -26.29 0.31
C CYS A 22 4.91 -26.55 0.99
N LYS A 23 4.93 -26.48 2.34
CA LYS A 23 6.15 -26.74 3.14
C LYS A 23 6.73 -28.15 2.99
N LYS A 24 5.93 -29.12 2.52
CA LYS A 24 6.35 -30.52 2.37
C LYS A 24 6.81 -30.88 0.96
N CYS A 25 6.12 -30.40 -0.06
CA CYS A 25 6.35 -30.84 -1.45
C CYS A 25 6.68 -29.70 -2.42
N GLY A 26 6.74 -28.45 -1.97
CA GLY A 26 7.06 -27.28 -2.81
C GLY A 26 5.97 -26.91 -3.83
N TYR A 27 4.83 -27.59 -3.84
CA TYR A 27 3.73 -27.29 -4.76
C TYR A 27 3.17 -25.88 -4.51
N PHE A 28 2.98 -25.09 -5.57
CA PHE A 28 2.37 -23.76 -5.50
C PHE A 28 0.91 -23.86 -5.09
N LEU A 29 0.55 -23.24 -3.96
CA LEU A 29 -0.79 -23.33 -3.38
C LEU A 29 -1.72 -22.21 -3.87
N ARG A 30 -1.15 -21.15 -4.44
CA ARG A 30 -1.90 -20.01 -4.97
C ARG A 30 -1.15 -19.35 -6.12
N ASP A 31 -1.90 -18.62 -6.92
CA ASP A 31 -1.35 -17.73 -7.95
C ASP A 31 -0.66 -16.53 -7.32
N LYS A 32 0.42 -16.06 -7.98
CA LYS A 32 1.10 -14.84 -7.59
C LYS A 32 0.28 -13.62 -7.98
N VAL A 33 0.11 -12.69 -7.03
CA VAL A 33 -0.48 -11.37 -7.29
C VAL A 33 0.69 -10.37 -7.32
N ALA A 34 1.24 -10.12 -8.51
CA ALA A 34 2.45 -9.30 -8.64
C ALA A 34 2.21 -7.83 -8.27
N ASN A 35 1.09 -7.25 -8.72
CA ASN A 35 0.75 -5.85 -8.44
C ASN A 35 -0.78 -5.68 -8.30
N ILE A 36 -1.17 -4.75 -7.44
CA ILE A 36 -2.58 -4.39 -7.22
C ILE A 36 -2.94 -3.20 -8.11
N ASP A 37 -4.00 -3.36 -8.89
CA ASP A 37 -4.63 -2.26 -9.61
C ASP A 37 -5.71 -1.60 -8.74
N LEU A 38 -5.57 -0.29 -8.56
CA LEU A 38 -6.39 0.55 -7.69
C LEU A 38 -7.86 0.54 -8.13
N GLY A 39 -8.14 0.59 -9.44
CA GLY A 39 -9.51 0.67 -9.97
C GLY A 39 -10.26 -0.64 -9.76
N SER A 40 -9.67 -1.75 -10.19
CA SER A 40 -10.25 -3.09 -10.00
C SER A 40 -10.35 -3.48 -8.53
N THR A 41 -9.41 -3.06 -7.69
CA THR A 41 -9.45 -3.31 -6.24
C THR A 41 -10.53 -2.49 -5.54
N LEU A 42 -10.76 -1.24 -5.95
CA LEU A 42 -11.86 -0.44 -5.41
C LEU A 42 -13.23 -1.00 -5.81
N SER A 43 -13.41 -1.44 -7.05
CA SER A 43 -14.64 -2.13 -7.46
C SER A 43 -14.81 -3.43 -6.67
N GLY A 44 -13.75 -4.25 -6.60
CA GLY A 44 -13.78 -5.51 -5.87
C GLY A 44 -14.05 -5.36 -4.37
N LEU A 45 -13.64 -4.25 -3.73
CA LEU A 45 -13.99 -3.97 -2.34
C LEU A 45 -15.49 -3.78 -2.13
N VAL A 46 -16.21 -3.27 -3.13
CA VAL A 46 -17.66 -3.10 -3.10
C VAL A 46 -18.37 -4.40 -3.47
N ASP A 47 -17.91 -5.06 -4.53
CA ASP A 47 -18.56 -6.25 -5.10
C ASP A 47 -18.27 -7.51 -4.26
N GLU A 48 -16.99 -7.77 -3.96
CA GLU A 48 -16.48 -8.98 -3.32
C GLU A 48 -15.36 -8.66 -2.30
N PRO A 49 -15.69 -8.09 -1.13
CA PRO A 49 -14.69 -7.56 -0.20
C PRO A 49 -13.76 -8.65 0.33
N GLY A 50 -14.26 -9.86 0.62
CA GLY A 50 -13.46 -10.95 1.19
C GLY A 50 -12.32 -11.40 0.27
N GLU A 51 -12.63 -11.69 -0.99
CA GLU A 51 -11.62 -12.08 -1.98
C GLU A 51 -10.68 -10.93 -2.34
N THR A 52 -11.20 -9.72 -2.37
CA THR A 52 -10.39 -8.53 -2.64
C THR A 52 -9.40 -8.27 -1.51
N PHE A 53 -9.78 -8.46 -0.24
CA PHE A 53 -8.84 -8.41 0.87
C PHE A 53 -7.77 -9.49 0.77
N ASP A 54 -8.12 -10.72 0.38
CA ASP A 54 -7.14 -11.78 0.16
C ASP A 54 -6.14 -11.39 -0.94
N LYS A 55 -6.61 -10.86 -2.08
CA LYS A 55 -5.74 -10.30 -3.13
C LYS A 55 -4.84 -9.17 -2.62
N ILE A 56 -5.37 -8.28 -1.78
CA ILE A 56 -4.59 -7.19 -1.16
C ILE A 56 -3.48 -7.74 -0.24
N ILE A 57 -3.80 -8.76 0.55
CA ILE A 57 -2.86 -9.40 1.47
C ILE A 57 -1.77 -10.16 0.71
N TYR A 58 -2.16 -10.81 -0.39
CA TYR A 58 -1.27 -11.68 -1.18
C TYR A 58 -0.37 -10.94 -2.16
N ALA A 59 -0.62 -9.65 -2.39
CA ALA A 59 0.16 -8.90 -3.35
C ALA A 59 1.59 -8.65 -2.90
N GLU A 60 2.52 -8.92 -3.80
CA GLU A 60 3.95 -8.68 -3.60
C GLU A 60 4.23 -7.17 -3.60
N ASN A 61 3.67 -6.43 -4.55
CA ASN A 61 3.81 -4.97 -4.63
C ASN A 61 2.52 -4.21 -4.33
N LYS A 62 2.56 -3.36 -3.31
CA LYS A 62 1.45 -2.46 -2.90
C LYS A 62 1.69 -1.06 -3.43
N ASN A 63 1.64 -0.91 -4.75
CA ASN A 63 1.99 0.33 -5.44
C ASN A 63 0.98 1.49 -5.19
N PHE A 64 -0.23 1.15 -4.70
CA PHE A 64 -1.27 2.12 -4.35
C PHE A 64 -1.05 2.82 -3.00
N SER A 65 -0.13 2.35 -2.16
CA SER A 65 0.15 2.96 -0.85
C SER A 65 0.58 4.43 -1.00
N SER A 66 1.35 4.73 -2.06
CA SER A 66 1.80 6.08 -2.36
C SER A 66 0.68 7.03 -2.74
N PHE A 67 -0.38 6.53 -3.40
CA PHE A 67 -1.58 7.33 -3.70
C PHE A 67 -2.26 7.79 -2.41
N PHE A 68 -2.48 6.90 -1.45
CA PHE A 68 -3.07 7.26 -0.15
C PHE A 68 -2.16 8.17 0.69
N LEU A 69 -0.84 8.00 0.58
CA LEU A 69 0.14 8.83 1.28
C LEU A 69 0.08 10.29 0.81
N ILE A 70 -0.16 10.54 -0.48
CA ILE A 70 -0.38 11.90 -1.00
C ILE A 70 -1.62 12.55 -0.36
N PHE A 71 -2.75 11.84 -0.32
CA PHE A 71 -3.96 12.36 0.34
C PHE A 71 -3.76 12.61 1.83
N ALA A 72 -3.01 11.74 2.52
CA ALA A 72 -2.68 11.93 3.92
C ALA A 72 -1.87 13.21 4.15
N ILE A 73 -0.88 13.49 3.30
CA ILE A 73 -0.06 14.72 3.37
C ILE A 73 -0.90 15.96 3.11
N ILE A 74 -1.74 15.94 2.08
CA ILE A 74 -2.66 17.06 1.78
C ILE A 74 -3.56 17.31 2.99
N LYS A 75 -4.16 16.27 3.57
CA LYS A 75 -5.02 16.39 4.75
C LYS A 75 -4.27 16.97 5.95
N LEU A 76 -3.08 16.45 6.26
CA LEU A 76 -2.26 16.93 7.36
C LEU A 76 -1.85 18.39 7.17
N TYR A 77 -1.58 18.82 5.94
CA TYR A 77 -1.29 20.21 5.62
C TYR A 77 -2.45 21.15 5.91
N PHE A 78 -3.68 20.79 5.49
CA PHE A 78 -4.86 21.59 5.80
C PHE A 78 -5.11 21.68 7.31
N ILE A 79 -4.92 20.57 8.04
CA ILE A 79 -5.02 20.56 9.51
C ILE A 79 -3.96 21.49 10.12
N ALA A 80 -2.72 21.44 9.63
CA ALA A 80 -1.63 22.28 10.11
C ALA A 80 -1.89 23.77 9.86
N ILE A 81 -2.43 24.15 8.69
CA ILE A 81 -2.84 25.54 8.41
C ILE A 81 -3.95 25.97 9.35
N PHE A 82 -4.98 25.13 9.53
CA PHE A 82 -6.11 25.46 10.36
C PHE A 82 -5.70 25.69 11.82
N PHE A 83 -4.87 24.79 12.37
CA PHE A 83 -4.28 24.95 13.70
C PHE A 83 -3.41 26.20 13.79
N SER A 84 -2.57 26.43 12.78
CA SER A 84 -1.69 27.59 12.69
C SER A 84 -2.47 28.89 12.76
N PHE A 85 -3.53 29.03 11.96
CA PHE A 85 -4.36 30.24 11.92
C PHE A 85 -5.14 30.48 13.22
N HIS A 86 -5.59 29.41 13.89
CA HIS A 86 -6.41 29.53 15.09
C HIS A 86 -5.61 29.72 16.39
N PHE A 87 -4.42 29.11 16.49
CA PHE A 87 -3.65 29.09 17.75
C PHE A 87 -2.43 30.00 17.75
N PHE A 88 -1.90 30.37 16.58
CA PHE A 88 -0.70 31.18 16.48
C PHE A 88 -1.01 32.40 15.62
N GLU A 89 -0.83 33.61 16.14
CA GLU A 89 -0.95 34.84 15.36
C GLU A 89 0.07 34.81 14.21
N TYR A 90 -0.39 34.36 13.04
CA TYR A 90 0.47 34.02 11.92
C TYR A 90 0.79 35.27 11.10
N THR A 91 2.05 35.66 11.08
CA THR A 91 2.57 36.74 10.24
C THR A 91 2.98 36.20 8.84
N GLY A 92 2.96 37.06 7.82
CA GLY A 92 3.16 36.67 6.41
C GLY A 92 4.46 35.89 6.12
N GLU A 93 5.56 36.19 6.81
CA GLU A 93 6.84 35.48 6.62
C GLU A 93 6.80 34.01 7.08
N LYS A 94 6.02 33.72 8.14
CA LYS A 94 5.85 32.35 8.65
C LYS A 94 4.99 31.50 7.72
N MET A 95 4.04 32.11 7.01
CA MET A 95 3.25 31.43 5.98
C MET A 95 4.11 30.94 4.81
N LEU A 96 5.01 31.80 4.31
CA LEU A 96 5.88 31.43 3.19
C LEU A 96 6.79 30.24 3.55
N THR A 97 7.35 30.26 4.76
CA THR A 97 8.21 29.17 5.26
C THR A 97 7.43 27.85 5.36
N GLY A 98 6.21 27.88 5.90
CA GLY A 98 5.36 26.69 6.00
C GLY A 98 4.93 26.14 4.63
N TYR A 99 4.65 27.01 3.66
CA TYR A 99 4.33 26.62 2.29
C TYR A 99 5.52 25.92 1.60
N ILE A 100 6.73 26.45 1.75
CA ILE A 100 7.94 25.84 1.20
C ILE A 100 8.19 24.46 1.83
N GLN A 101 8.04 24.33 3.15
CA GLN A 101 8.17 23.04 3.84
C GLN A 101 7.15 22.01 3.36
N PHE A 102 5.90 22.43 3.10
CA PHE A 102 4.89 21.56 2.52
C PHE A 102 5.25 21.09 1.10
N LEU A 103 5.70 22.00 0.23
CA LEU A 103 6.12 21.64 -1.14
C LEU A 103 7.28 20.64 -1.13
N LEU A 104 8.25 20.79 -0.22
CA LEU A 104 9.35 19.84 -0.06
C LEU A 104 8.87 18.46 0.41
N LEU A 105 7.96 18.42 1.39
CA LEU A 105 7.34 17.17 1.85
C LEU A 105 6.52 16.49 0.74
N LEU A 106 5.76 17.26 -0.04
CA LEU A 106 5.00 16.76 -1.17
C LEU A 106 5.93 16.18 -2.24
N ALA A 107 6.98 16.90 -2.61
CA ALA A 107 7.97 16.45 -3.58
C ALA A 107 8.66 15.16 -3.12
N PHE A 108 9.06 15.08 -1.85
CA PHE A 108 9.66 13.87 -1.28
C PHE A 108 8.69 12.69 -1.32
N ALA A 109 7.43 12.90 -0.93
CA ALA A 109 6.41 11.87 -0.93
C ALA A 109 6.07 11.34 -2.33
N LEU A 110 6.09 12.20 -3.34
CA LEU A 110 5.92 11.82 -4.75
C LEU A 110 7.14 11.08 -5.29
N PHE A 111 8.34 11.38 -4.78
CA PHE A 111 9.58 10.73 -5.22
C PHE A 111 9.81 9.36 -4.55
N LEU A 112 9.33 9.18 -3.32
CA LEU A 112 9.40 7.94 -2.53
C LEU A 112 8.97 6.67 -3.29
N PRO A 113 7.79 6.61 -3.96
CA PRO A 113 7.42 5.46 -4.78
C PRO A 113 8.42 5.17 -5.89
N PHE A 114 9.00 6.19 -6.51
CA PHE A 114 9.93 6.01 -7.63
C PHE A 114 11.24 5.34 -7.19
N ILE A 115 11.72 5.68 -5.99
CA ILE A 115 12.88 5.01 -5.36
C ILE A 115 12.51 3.55 -5.01
N LEU A 116 11.35 3.34 -4.39
CA LEU A 116 10.92 2.01 -3.96
C LEU A 116 10.65 1.07 -5.15
N LEU A 117 10.11 1.60 -6.26
CA LEU A 117 9.91 0.85 -7.50
C LEU A 117 11.22 0.42 -8.14
N LYS A 118 12.26 1.27 -8.11
CA LYS A 118 13.59 0.89 -8.59
C LYS A 118 14.18 -0.28 -7.82
N GLN A 119 13.92 -0.36 -6.51
CA GLN A 119 14.38 -1.46 -5.65
C GLN A 119 13.71 -2.79 -5.99
N GLN A 120 12.42 -2.77 -6.38
CA GLN A 120 11.69 -3.99 -6.76
C GLN A 120 12.20 -4.55 -8.10
N VAL A 121 12.45 -3.69 -9.08
CA VAL A 121 12.93 -4.10 -10.42
C VAL A 121 14.33 -4.73 -10.38
N SER A 122 15.20 -4.30 -9.45
CA SER A 122 16.53 -4.89 -9.28
C SER A 122 16.54 -6.28 -8.65
N VAL A 123 15.47 -6.69 -7.97
CA VAL A 123 15.39 -8.00 -7.28
C VAL A 123 14.85 -9.11 -8.21
N GLU A 124 14.16 -8.74 -9.29
CA GLU A 124 13.60 -9.69 -10.27
C GLU A 124 14.62 -10.18 -11.33
N GLN A 125 15.85 -9.67 -11.32
CA GLN A 125 16.90 -9.99 -12.31
C GLN A 125 18.04 -10.89 -11.78
N GLU A 126 17.94 -11.44 -10.56
CA GLU A 126 18.86 -12.43 -10.01
C GLU A 126 18.22 -13.82 -9.85
#